data_AF-A0A9P9J668-F1
#
_entry.id   AF-A0A9P9J668-F1
#
_cell.length_a   1.000
_cell.length_b   1.000
_cell.length_c   1.000
_cell.angle_alpha   90.00
_cell.angle_beta   90.00
_cell.angle_gamma   90.00
#
_symmetry.space_group_name_H-M   'P 1'
#
loop_
_entity.id
_entity.type
_entity.pdbx_description
1 polymer ?
#
loop_
_entity_poly.entity_id
_entity_poly.type
_entity_poly.pdbx_seq_one_letter_code
_entity_poly.pdbx_strand_id
1 'polypeptide(L)'
;MNVAVNIDYISQSIHDLDLENDEHFKTRLRSWCGLFVSIHQGSIYFLHQTAREFLLADLASPTTVSSVLHWHHSITTQDAHAVLAELCVLYLNFFNSNLSLLTDANGEAGYTFDRRAFLDYSAQTWGAHFREAGIIDDAAIIPFALRICDPDSNSYSAWFIMYWKTTGMRTTKYFTNLMVASYYGHRAVVKLLLDQRAEIEAKDTGYGRTALLWAAESGHEAVVGLLLEQGADVEAKDTSYGRTPLLRAAEDGHEAVVRQLLEQGADVEAKDGFGRTPLSRAAASGHEAVVRLLLEQDADVEAKDTSYDWTPLLWAAESGHEAVMRLLQRKS
;
A
#
# COMPACT_ATOMS: atom_id res chain seq x y z
N MET A 1 27.63 -16.95 0.24
CA MET A 1 26.98 -18.23 -0.12
C MET A 1 25.54 -17.87 -0.43
N ASN A 2 25.21 -17.83 -1.72
CA ASN A 2 23.85 -17.52 -2.15
C ASN A 2 23.06 -18.81 -1.99
N VAL A 3 22.00 -18.76 -1.21
CA VAL A 3 21.15 -19.91 -0.95
C VAL A 3 19.81 -19.60 -1.59
N ALA A 4 19.37 -20.46 -2.49
CA ALA A 4 18.03 -20.35 -3.03
C ALA A 4 17.06 -20.90 -1.98
N VAL A 5 16.02 -20.12 -1.70
CA VAL A 5 15.04 -20.45 -0.67
C VAL A 5 13.75 -20.85 -1.36
N ASN A 6 13.29 -22.06 -1.11
CA ASN A 6 11.97 -22.53 -1.51
C ASN A 6 11.04 -22.50 -0.30
N ILE A 7 9.86 -21.89 -0.46
CA ILE A 7 8.90 -21.62 0.61
C ILE A 7 7.54 -22.09 0.13
N ASP A 8 6.86 -22.89 0.94
CA ASP A 8 5.48 -23.30 0.71
C ASP A 8 4.59 -22.99 1.93
N TYR A 9 3.30 -23.32 1.83
CA TYR A 9 2.31 -23.05 2.88
C TYR A 9 2.45 -23.97 4.11
N ILE A 10 3.31 -25.00 4.05
CA ILE A 10 3.56 -25.95 5.14
C ILE A 10 4.76 -25.47 5.98
N SER A 11 5.67 -24.70 5.40
CA SER A 11 6.81 -24.11 6.11
C SER A 11 6.36 -23.19 7.27
N GLN A 12 6.78 -23.48 8.51
CA GLN A 12 6.40 -22.72 9.71
C GLN A 12 7.59 -22.05 10.43
N SER A 13 8.83 -22.44 10.14
CA SER A 13 10.04 -21.98 10.79
C SER A 13 11.28 -22.05 9.88
N ILE A 14 12.41 -21.43 10.28
CA ILE A 14 13.68 -21.47 9.54
C ILE A 14 14.31 -22.81 9.31
N HIS A 15 13.83 -23.81 10.01
CA HIS A 15 14.23 -25.18 9.79
C HIS A 15 13.43 -25.86 8.68
N ASP A 16 12.33 -25.25 8.23
CA ASP A 16 11.44 -25.77 7.18
C ASP A 16 11.74 -25.17 5.80
N LEU A 17 12.70 -24.24 5.68
CA LEU A 17 13.14 -23.75 4.37
C LEU A 17 13.91 -24.84 3.66
N ASP A 18 13.44 -25.20 2.46
CA ASP A 18 14.23 -25.99 1.55
C ASP A 18 15.30 -25.07 0.92
N LEU A 19 16.52 -25.24 1.41
CA LEU A 19 17.69 -24.48 1.00
C LEU A 19 18.37 -25.20 -0.15
N GLU A 20 18.16 -24.69 -1.36
CA GLU A 20 18.83 -25.20 -2.54
C GLU A 20 20.24 -24.62 -2.66
N ASN A 21 21.21 -25.50 -2.93
CA ASN A 21 22.58 -25.09 -3.23
C ASN A 21 22.62 -24.26 -4.52
N ASP A 22 23.45 -23.22 -4.54
CA ASP A 22 23.66 -22.28 -5.66
C ASP A 22 23.86 -22.99 -7.01
N GLU A 23 24.58 -24.12 -7.04
CA GLU A 23 24.79 -24.90 -8.27
C GLU A 23 23.53 -25.62 -8.77
N HIS A 24 22.69 -26.11 -7.87
CA HIS A 24 21.40 -26.70 -8.24
C HIS A 24 20.43 -25.63 -8.75
N PHE A 25 20.37 -24.47 -8.08
CA PHE A 25 19.59 -23.32 -8.54
C PHE A 25 20.04 -22.84 -9.92
N LYS A 26 21.35 -22.65 -10.14
CA LYS A 26 21.91 -22.29 -11.45
C LYS A 26 21.55 -23.29 -12.53
N THR A 27 21.61 -24.58 -12.21
CA THR A 27 21.25 -25.65 -13.14
C THR A 27 19.77 -25.58 -13.50
N ARG A 28 18.90 -25.37 -12.51
CA ARG A 28 17.45 -25.22 -12.69
C ARG A 28 17.11 -23.98 -13.52
N LEU A 29 17.69 -22.82 -13.21
CA LEU A 29 17.48 -21.59 -13.97
C LEU A 29 17.99 -21.72 -15.42
N ARG A 30 19.16 -22.34 -15.64
CA ARG A 30 19.65 -22.65 -16.99
C ARG A 30 18.75 -23.65 -17.72
N SER A 31 18.09 -24.57 -17.02
CA SER A 31 17.14 -25.48 -17.66
C SER A 31 15.89 -24.76 -18.18
N TRP A 32 15.45 -23.69 -17.52
CA TRP A 32 14.31 -22.87 -17.92
C TRP A 32 14.67 -21.81 -18.96
N CYS A 33 15.78 -21.11 -18.76
CA CYS A 33 16.16 -19.94 -19.55
C CYS A 33 17.28 -20.23 -20.57
N GLY A 34 17.82 -21.44 -20.62
CA GLY A 34 18.92 -21.79 -21.52
C GLY A 34 20.16 -20.91 -21.33
N LEU A 35 20.87 -20.63 -22.43
CA LEU A 35 22.06 -19.76 -22.47
C LEU A 35 21.71 -18.25 -22.43
N PHE A 36 20.43 -17.90 -22.33
CA PHE A 36 20.00 -16.50 -22.34
C PHE A 36 20.27 -15.75 -21.04
N VAL A 37 20.59 -16.50 -19.98
CA VAL A 37 20.81 -15.98 -18.64
C VAL A 37 22.16 -16.46 -18.10
N SER A 38 22.91 -15.56 -17.47
CA SER A 38 24.12 -15.88 -16.71
C SER A 38 23.95 -15.44 -15.27
N ILE A 39 24.38 -16.27 -14.32
CA ILE A 39 24.41 -15.90 -12.91
C ILE A 39 25.86 -15.64 -12.53
N HIS A 40 26.17 -14.42 -12.11
CA HIS A 40 27.49 -14.04 -11.63
C HIS A 40 27.36 -13.26 -10.33
N GLN A 41 28.06 -13.70 -9.28
CA GLN A 41 28.04 -13.08 -7.95
C GLN A 41 26.62 -12.82 -7.41
N GLY A 42 25.68 -13.76 -7.62
CA GLY A 42 24.30 -13.63 -7.15
C GLY A 42 23.39 -12.75 -7.99
N SER A 43 23.93 -12.09 -9.03
CA SER A 43 23.14 -11.31 -9.98
C SER A 43 22.81 -12.13 -11.22
N ILE A 44 21.57 -12.00 -11.68
CA ILE A 44 21.06 -12.62 -12.91
C ILE A 44 21.24 -11.61 -14.05
N TYR A 45 22.05 -11.98 -15.05
CA TYR A 45 22.32 -11.18 -16.24
C TYR A 45 21.62 -11.78 -17.45
N PHE A 46 20.84 -10.98 -18.16
CA PHE A 46 20.34 -11.33 -19.48
C PHE A 46 21.45 -11.13 -20.50
N LEU A 47 21.94 -12.21 -21.09
CA LEU A 47 23.09 -12.22 -21.99
C LEU A 47 22.74 -11.72 -23.41
N HIS A 48 21.46 -11.52 -23.70
CA HIS A 48 21.02 -11.05 -25.01
C HIS A 48 19.86 -10.06 -24.88
N GLN A 49 19.84 -9.04 -25.73
CA GLN A 49 18.76 -8.05 -25.77
C GLN A 49 17.41 -8.71 -26.09
N THR A 50 17.40 -9.71 -26.97
CA THR A 50 16.17 -10.50 -27.22
C THR A 50 15.75 -11.34 -26.02
N ALA A 51 16.63 -11.69 -25.07
CA ALA A 51 16.22 -12.38 -23.84
C ALA A 51 15.49 -11.43 -22.89
N ARG A 52 15.97 -10.17 -22.81
CA ARG A 52 15.28 -9.10 -22.10
C ARG A 52 13.94 -8.78 -22.75
N GLU A 53 13.89 -8.67 -24.08
CA GLU A 53 12.64 -8.46 -24.82
C GLU A 53 11.72 -9.70 -24.74
N PHE A 54 12.26 -10.92 -24.76
CA PHE A 54 11.50 -12.17 -24.63
C PHE A 54 10.92 -12.40 -23.23
N LEU A 55 11.59 -11.92 -22.17
CA LEU A 55 11.15 -12.09 -20.78
C LEU A 55 10.38 -10.89 -20.22
N LEU A 56 10.53 -9.69 -20.79
CA LEU A 56 9.88 -8.45 -20.31
C LEU A 56 8.84 -7.87 -21.28
N ALA A 57 8.59 -8.50 -22.43
CA ALA A 57 7.57 -8.01 -23.35
C ALA A 57 6.16 -8.33 -22.85
N ASP A 58 5.51 -7.31 -22.31
CA ASP A 58 4.27 -6.88 -22.95
C ASP A 58 4.21 -5.36 -22.85
N LEU A 59 4.00 -4.65 -23.96
CA LEU A 59 3.58 -3.23 -24.02
C LEU A 59 3.49 -2.74 -25.49
N ALA A 60 2.26 -2.74 -26.02
CA ALA A 60 1.73 -1.81 -27.02
C ALA A 60 2.38 -1.75 -28.44
N SER A 61 2.13 -2.74 -29.30
CA SER A 61 1.92 -2.53 -30.76
C SER A 61 1.39 -3.81 -31.45
N PRO A 62 0.46 -3.71 -32.41
CA PRO A 62 -0.01 -4.83 -33.19
C PRO A 62 0.94 -5.10 -34.35
N THR A 63 2.08 -5.74 -34.09
CA THR A 63 2.94 -6.27 -35.15
C THR A 63 2.66 -7.74 -35.32
N THR A 64 1.92 -8.06 -36.38
CA THR A 64 1.67 -9.41 -36.88
C THR A 64 3.01 -10.12 -37.16
N VAL A 65 3.47 -10.92 -36.21
CA VAL A 65 4.45 -11.98 -36.44
C VAL A 65 3.75 -13.32 -36.22
N SER A 66 3.85 -14.16 -37.23
CA SER A 66 3.18 -15.45 -37.39
C SER A 66 3.33 -16.41 -36.20
N SER A 67 2.28 -16.47 -35.38
CA SER A 67 1.65 -17.62 -34.72
C SER A 67 2.28 -19.04 -34.76
N VAL A 68 3.49 -19.27 -34.24
CA VAL A 68 3.89 -20.61 -33.71
C VAL A 68 4.95 -20.50 -32.58
N LEU A 69 4.74 -19.65 -31.58
CA LEU A 69 5.41 -19.83 -30.28
C LEU A 69 4.34 -20.06 -29.22
N HIS A 70 4.21 -21.30 -28.78
CA HIS A 70 3.39 -21.66 -27.62
C HIS A 70 4.21 -21.42 -26.35
N TRP A 71 4.01 -20.27 -25.71
CA TRP A 71 4.54 -19.97 -24.38
C TRP A 71 3.99 -21.00 -23.37
N HIS A 72 4.85 -21.87 -22.83
CA HIS A 72 4.44 -22.86 -21.83
C HIS A 72 4.44 -22.30 -20.38
N HIS A 73 5.07 -21.13 -20.14
CA HIS A 73 5.34 -20.62 -18.78
C HIS A 73 5.24 -19.09 -18.60
N SER A 74 4.66 -18.34 -19.55
CA SER A 74 4.42 -16.90 -19.34
C SER A 74 3.19 -16.71 -18.45
N ILE A 75 3.37 -16.12 -17.28
CA ILE A 75 2.28 -15.70 -16.39
C ILE A 75 1.93 -14.24 -16.65
N THR A 76 0.70 -13.82 -16.36
CA THR A 76 0.32 -12.41 -16.50
C THR A 76 1.02 -11.56 -15.43
N THR A 77 1.05 -10.23 -15.60
CA THR A 77 1.57 -9.32 -14.56
C THR A 77 0.82 -9.51 -13.24
N GLN A 78 -0.50 -9.69 -13.29
CA GLN A 78 -1.31 -9.95 -12.11
C GLN A 78 -0.92 -11.26 -11.42
N ASP A 79 -0.73 -12.34 -12.19
CA ASP A 79 -0.26 -13.62 -11.65
C ASP A 79 1.14 -13.50 -11.03
N ALA A 80 2.03 -12.70 -11.63
CA ALA A 80 3.35 -12.42 -11.06
C ALA A 80 3.26 -11.67 -9.72
N HIS A 81 2.35 -10.69 -9.61
CA HIS A 81 2.05 -10.05 -8.34
C HIS A 81 1.48 -11.04 -7.33
N ALA A 82 0.63 -11.99 -7.73
CA ALA A 82 0.10 -13.02 -6.84
C ALA A 82 1.21 -13.92 -6.28
N VAL A 83 2.12 -14.39 -7.14
CA VAL A 83 3.29 -15.19 -6.72
C VAL A 83 4.19 -14.39 -5.78
N LEU A 84 4.50 -13.14 -6.12
CA LEU A 84 5.35 -12.29 -5.27
C LEU A 84 4.69 -11.95 -3.94
N ALA A 85 3.37 -11.69 -3.93
CA ALA A 85 2.61 -11.46 -2.71
C ALA A 85 2.67 -12.68 -1.80
N GLU A 86 2.41 -13.88 -2.34
CA GLU A 86 2.48 -15.13 -1.61
C GLU A 86 3.88 -15.35 -1.01
N LEU A 87 4.93 -15.27 -1.83
CA LEU A 87 6.30 -15.44 -1.36
C LEU A 87 6.68 -14.44 -0.28
N CYS A 88 6.37 -13.15 -0.47
CA CYS A 88 6.71 -12.12 0.51
C CYS A 88 5.94 -12.30 1.82
N VAL A 89 4.63 -12.62 1.74
CA VAL A 89 3.77 -12.83 2.93
C VAL A 89 4.22 -14.06 3.71
N LEU A 90 4.48 -15.18 3.03
CA LEU A 90 5.00 -16.40 3.67
C LEU A 90 6.37 -16.13 4.31
N TYR A 91 7.26 -15.45 3.58
CA TYR A 91 8.60 -15.13 4.07
C TYR A 91 8.58 -14.20 5.28
N LEU A 92 7.67 -13.23 5.37
CA LEU A 92 7.52 -12.37 6.55
C LEU A 92 6.96 -13.15 7.75
N ASN A 93 5.96 -14.00 7.54
CA ASN A 93 5.35 -14.85 8.57
C ASN A 93 6.35 -15.84 9.19
N PHE A 94 7.41 -16.14 8.49
CA PHE A 94 8.42 -17.05 8.96
C PHE A 94 9.35 -16.46 10.03
N PHE A 95 9.57 -15.13 10.04
CA PHE A 95 10.40 -14.46 11.05
C PHE A 95 9.67 -14.27 12.40
N ASN A 96 8.56 -14.99 12.61
CA ASN A 96 7.70 -14.96 13.81
C ASN A 96 8.37 -15.36 15.13
N SER A 97 9.59 -15.90 15.12
CA SER A 97 10.15 -16.53 16.33
C SER A 97 11.58 -16.11 16.68
N ASN A 98 12.30 -15.42 15.80
CA ASN A 98 13.73 -15.12 15.98
C ASN A 98 14.05 -13.63 15.88
N LEU A 99 13.46 -12.84 16.79
CA LEU A 99 13.78 -11.42 16.93
C LEU A 99 15.26 -11.19 17.33
N SER A 100 15.90 -12.16 18.00
CA SER A 100 17.32 -12.12 18.38
C SER A 100 18.25 -12.02 17.17
N LEU A 101 17.91 -12.70 16.06
CA LEU A 101 18.66 -12.58 14.81
C LEU A 101 18.60 -11.16 14.23
N LEU A 102 17.57 -10.36 14.53
CA LEU A 102 17.43 -8.99 14.04
C LEU A 102 18.27 -7.96 14.83
N THR A 103 18.53 -8.21 16.11
CA THR A 103 19.19 -7.28 17.05
C THR A 103 20.72 -7.41 17.12
N ASP A 104 21.28 -8.58 16.81
CA ASP A 104 22.74 -8.81 16.90
C ASP A 104 23.57 -8.05 15.83
N ALA A 105 22.91 -7.36 14.89
CA ALA A 105 23.56 -6.59 13.83
C ALA A 105 24.00 -5.16 14.25
N ASN A 106 23.75 -4.75 15.49
CA ASN A 106 24.17 -3.43 15.99
C ASN A 106 25.58 -3.43 16.61
N GLY A 107 26.28 -4.57 16.58
CA GLY A 107 27.55 -4.74 17.27
C GLY A 107 28.55 -5.59 16.51
N GLU A 108 28.80 -5.30 15.23
CA GLU A 108 30.14 -5.43 14.63
C GLU A 108 30.14 -4.87 13.21
N ALA A 109 30.95 -3.84 13.01
CA ALA A 109 31.16 -3.19 11.73
C ALA A 109 32.00 -4.10 10.82
N GLY A 110 31.38 -4.58 9.74
CA GLY A 110 32.07 -5.15 8.59
C GLY A 110 31.40 -6.42 8.06
N TYR A 111 30.77 -6.32 6.88
CA TYR A 111 30.25 -7.43 6.05
C TYR A 111 28.83 -7.97 6.31
N THR A 112 27.83 -7.12 6.59
CA THR A 112 26.41 -7.53 6.70
C THR A 112 25.48 -6.93 5.63
N PHE A 113 25.97 -6.64 4.43
CA PHE A 113 25.16 -5.92 3.42
C PHE A 113 24.23 -6.80 2.54
N ASP A 114 24.26 -8.14 2.63
CA ASP A 114 23.59 -8.98 1.61
C ASP A 114 22.69 -10.13 2.13
N ARG A 115 22.61 -10.33 3.46
CA ARG A 115 21.82 -11.45 4.03
C ARG A 115 20.32 -11.19 4.17
N ARG A 116 19.83 -9.98 3.87
CA ARG A 116 18.43 -9.58 4.15
C ARG A 116 17.75 -8.86 2.99
N ALA A 117 18.35 -8.81 1.81
CA ALA A 117 17.78 -8.09 0.66
C ALA A 117 16.34 -8.53 0.35
N PHE A 118 16.04 -9.83 0.34
CA PHE A 118 14.69 -10.33 0.09
C PHE A 118 13.72 -10.05 1.26
N LEU A 119 14.24 -9.97 2.50
CA LEU A 119 13.43 -9.65 3.68
C LEU A 119 13.03 -8.17 3.68
N ASP A 120 13.99 -7.30 3.38
CA ASP A 120 13.77 -5.87 3.23
C ASP A 120 12.83 -5.59 2.05
N TYR A 121 13.03 -6.28 0.92
CA TYR A 121 12.12 -6.25 -0.21
C TYR A 121 10.71 -6.67 0.22
N SER A 122 10.56 -7.86 0.82
CA SER A 122 9.27 -8.39 1.26
C SER A 122 8.55 -7.40 2.16
N ALA A 123 9.24 -6.83 3.16
CA ALA A 123 8.61 -5.88 4.08
C ALA A 123 8.14 -4.59 3.42
N GLN A 124 8.84 -4.13 2.37
CA GLN A 124 8.50 -2.91 1.63
C GLN A 124 7.44 -3.13 0.57
N THR A 125 7.37 -4.31 -0.05
CA THR A 125 6.62 -4.51 -1.30
C THR A 125 5.46 -5.48 -1.19
N TRP A 126 5.41 -6.35 -0.16
CA TRP A 126 4.36 -7.38 -0.06
C TRP A 126 2.96 -6.79 -0.22
N GLY A 127 2.72 -5.65 0.44
CA GLY A 127 1.42 -5.00 0.43
C GLY A 127 1.04 -4.38 -0.91
N ALA A 128 2.02 -3.99 -1.73
CA ALA A 128 1.76 -3.54 -3.11
C ALA A 128 1.44 -4.75 -4.01
N HIS A 129 2.25 -5.81 -3.93
CA HIS A 129 1.96 -7.06 -4.65
C HIS A 129 0.59 -7.62 -4.29
N PHE A 130 0.23 -7.60 -3.00
CA PHE A 130 -1.06 -8.10 -2.51
C PHE A 130 -2.24 -7.35 -3.12
N ARG A 131 -2.12 -6.03 -3.33
CA ARG A 131 -3.18 -5.21 -3.97
C ARG A 131 -3.27 -5.47 -5.47
N GLU A 132 -2.14 -5.46 -6.18
CA GLU A 132 -2.09 -5.65 -7.63
C GLU A 132 -2.46 -7.08 -8.07
N ALA A 133 -2.27 -8.06 -7.18
CA ALA A 133 -2.65 -9.44 -7.42
C ALA A 133 -4.18 -9.63 -7.53
N GLY A 134 -4.99 -8.68 -7.04
CA GLY A 134 -6.45 -8.82 -7.04
C GLY A 134 -6.92 -10.02 -6.21
N ILE A 135 -6.26 -10.30 -5.09
CA ILE A 135 -6.54 -11.47 -4.24
C ILE A 135 -8.00 -11.46 -3.79
N ILE A 136 -8.70 -12.55 -4.09
CA ILE A 136 -10.11 -12.76 -3.72
C ILE A 136 -10.25 -13.24 -2.28
N ASP A 137 -11.45 -13.07 -1.72
CA ASP A 137 -11.76 -13.17 -0.28
C ASP A 137 -11.54 -14.57 0.36
N ASP A 138 -11.38 -15.63 -0.44
CA ASP A 138 -11.16 -17.02 0.02
C ASP A 138 -9.74 -17.55 -0.24
N ALA A 139 -8.80 -16.68 -0.63
CA ALA A 139 -7.44 -17.11 -0.93
C ALA A 139 -6.70 -17.61 0.33
N ALA A 140 -6.01 -18.75 0.21
CA ALA A 140 -5.29 -19.40 1.29
C ALA A 140 -4.21 -18.51 1.95
N ILE A 141 -3.76 -17.45 1.26
CA ILE A 141 -2.76 -16.49 1.75
C ILE A 141 -3.34 -15.46 2.74
N ILE A 142 -4.65 -15.25 2.77
CA ILE A 142 -5.29 -14.20 3.59
C ILE A 142 -4.99 -14.37 5.10
N PRO A 143 -5.08 -15.57 5.70
CA PRO A 143 -4.73 -15.74 7.12
C PRO A 143 -3.28 -15.38 7.45
N PHE A 144 -2.36 -15.50 6.49
CA PHE A 144 -0.97 -15.10 6.65
C PHE A 144 -0.81 -13.58 6.54
N ALA A 145 -1.51 -12.94 5.59
CA ALA A 145 -1.55 -11.48 5.49
C ALA A 145 -2.20 -10.84 6.73
N LEU A 146 -3.27 -11.44 7.25
CA LEU A 146 -3.91 -11.04 8.50
C LEU A 146 -2.92 -11.01 9.68
N ARG A 147 -2.09 -12.04 9.82
CA ARG A 147 -1.04 -12.08 10.86
C ARG A 147 -0.01 -10.97 10.71
N ILE A 148 0.27 -10.50 9.49
CA ILE A 148 1.16 -9.35 9.26
C ILE A 148 0.46 -8.05 9.63
N CYS A 149 -0.87 -7.96 9.48
CA CYS A 149 -1.66 -6.79 9.86
C CYS A 149 -2.02 -6.74 11.35
N ASP A 150 -1.88 -7.83 12.09
CA ASP A 150 -2.26 -7.95 13.50
C ASP A 150 -1.19 -7.39 14.45
N PRO A 151 -1.38 -6.24 15.12
CA PRO A 151 -0.38 -5.64 16.00
C PRO A 151 0.10 -6.54 17.15
N ASP A 152 -0.70 -7.52 17.55
CA ASP A 152 -0.36 -8.47 18.61
C ASP A 152 0.41 -9.70 18.08
N SER A 153 0.57 -9.83 16.76
CA SER A 153 1.30 -10.92 16.11
C SER A 153 2.81 -10.66 16.06
N ASN A 154 3.58 -11.74 16.17
CA ASN A 154 5.02 -11.67 15.94
C ASN A 154 5.37 -11.30 14.49
N SER A 155 4.51 -11.65 13.51
CA SER A 155 4.74 -11.30 12.08
C SER A 155 4.69 -9.80 11.90
N TYR A 156 3.71 -9.18 12.55
CA TYR A 156 3.59 -7.74 12.61
C TYR A 156 4.84 -7.13 13.23
N SER A 157 5.28 -7.61 14.39
CA SER A 157 6.48 -7.06 15.04
C SER A 157 7.73 -7.12 14.14
N ALA A 158 7.95 -8.25 13.45
CA ALA A 158 9.07 -8.42 12.54
C ALA A 158 8.97 -7.48 11.32
N TRP A 159 7.81 -7.47 10.66
CA TRP A 159 7.54 -6.57 9.54
C TRP A 159 7.65 -5.10 9.95
N PHE A 160 7.00 -4.72 11.05
CA PHE A 160 6.95 -3.38 11.60
C PHE A 160 8.35 -2.85 11.92
N ILE A 161 9.23 -3.63 12.57
CA ILE A 161 10.62 -3.19 12.87
C ILE A 161 11.40 -2.85 11.59
N MET A 162 11.27 -3.66 10.54
CA MET A 162 12.04 -3.48 9.31
C MET A 162 11.47 -2.37 8.44
N TYR A 163 10.14 -2.32 8.32
CA TYR A 163 9.44 -1.27 7.61
C TYR A 163 9.63 0.09 8.32
N TRP A 164 9.64 0.11 9.65
CA TRP A 164 9.91 1.31 10.44
C TRP A 164 11.32 1.87 10.18
N LYS A 165 12.34 1.01 10.18
CA LYS A 165 13.73 1.43 9.90
C LYS A 165 13.88 2.15 8.56
N THR A 166 13.01 1.85 7.61
CA THR A 166 13.08 2.37 6.24
C THR A 166 12.14 3.56 6.00
N THR A 167 11.03 3.68 6.73
CA THR A 167 9.99 4.70 6.46
C THR A 167 9.81 5.77 7.55
N GLY A 168 10.41 5.61 8.74
CA GLY A 168 10.40 6.64 9.78
C GLY A 168 9.03 6.90 10.45
N MET A 169 8.05 6.03 10.23
CA MET A 169 6.70 6.14 10.82
C MET A 169 6.76 6.08 12.37
N ARG A 170 5.93 6.83 13.10
CA ARG A 170 5.82 6.67 14.57
C ARG A 170 4.87 5.52 14.91
N THR A 171 5.17 4.83 16.00
CA THR A 171 4.56 3.57 16.45
C THR A 171 3.04 3.52 16.33
N THR A 172 2.57 2.53 15.58
CA THR A 172 1.20 2.00 15.47
C THR A 172 0.77 1.19 16.69
N LYS A 173 1.42 1.36 17.86
CA LYS A 173 1.08 0.70 19.14
C LYS A 173 -0.39 0.89 19.57
N TYR A 174 -1.13 1.67 18.79
CA TYR A 174 -2.47 2.16 19.03
C TYR A 174 -3.45 1.77 17.91
N PHE A 175 -3.03 0.96 16.94
CA PHE A 175 -3.87 0.56 15.81
C PHE A 175 -4.57 -0.76 16.12
N THR A 176 -5.77 -0.95 15.58
CA THR A 176 -6.36 -2.28 15.43
C THR A 176 -5.84 -2.92 14.14
N ASN A 177 -5.96 -4.25 14.03
CA ASN A 177 -5.66 -4.96 12.77
C ASN A 177 -6.48 -4.41 11.58
N LEU A 178 -7.72 -3.96 11.83
CA LEU A 178 -8.58 -3.32 10.84
C LEU A 178 -7.98 -1.99 10.37
N MET A 179 -7.46 -1.16 11.27
CA MET A 179 -6.79 0.09 10.90
C MET A 179 -5.53 -0.15 10.09
N VAL A 180 -4.70 -1.15 10.46
CA VAL A 180 -3.50 -1.50 9.69
C VAL A 180 -3.88 -1.96 8.30
N ALA A 181 -4.78 -2.95 8.19
CA ALA A 181 -5.22 -3.45 6.88
C ALA A 181 -5.85 -2.34 6.02
N SER A 182 -6.56 -1.40 6.65
CA SER A 182 -7.18 -0.27 5.96
C SER A 182 -6.18 0.76 5.48
N TYR A 183 -5.20 1.12 6.31
CA TYR A 183 -4.14 2.06 5.99
C TYR A 183 -3.28 1.61 4.80
N TYR A 184 -3.09 0.29 4.62
CA TYR A 184 -2.31 -0.29 3.52
C TYR A 184 -3.18 -0.84 2.36
N GLY A 185 -4.50 -0.70 2.44
CA GLY A 185 -5.39 -1.01 1.32
C GLY A 185 -5.60 -2.50 1.10
N HIS A 186 -5.47 -3.33 2.13
CA HIS A 186 -5.63 -4.78 2.04
C HIS A 186 -7.10 -5.18 2.13
N ARG A 187 -7.88 -4.87 1.09
CA ARG A 187 -9.34 -5.07 1.04
C ARG A 187 -9.79 -6.47 1.49
N ALA A 188 -9.14 -7.53 1.02
CA ALA A 188 -9.51 -8.91 1.40
C ALA A 188 -9.31 -9.18 2.90
N VAL A 189 -8.25 -8.60 3.51
CA VAL A 189 -8.01 -8.69 4.95
C VAL A 189 -9.03 -7.86 5.72
N VAL A 190 -9.35 -6.65 5.26
CA VAL A 190 -10.41 -5.80 5.83
C VAL A 190 -11.74 -6.54 5.83
N LYS A 191 -12.11 -7.18 4.72
CA LYS A 191 -13.35 -7.96 4.63
C LYS A 191 -13.38 -9.10 5.64
N LEU A 192 -12.33 -9.91 5.70
CA LEU A 192 -12.23 -11.00 6.67
C LEU A 192 -12.40 -10.51 8.11
N LEU A 193 -11.79 -9.37 8.46
CA LEU A 193 -11.90 -8.77 9.79
C LEU A 193 -13.33 -8.32 10.12
N LEU A 194 -14.02 -7.70 9.15
CA LEU A 194 -15.40 -7.27 9.31
C LEU A 194 -16.36 -8.47 9.41
N ASP A 195 -16.14 -9.53 8.63
CA ASP A 195 -16.88 -10.80 8.74
C ASP A 195 -16.67 -11.46 10.13
N GLN A 196 -15.50 -11.25 10.74
CA GLN A 196 -15.17 -11.64 12.11
C GLN A 196 -15.63 -10.64 13.19
N ARG A 197 -16.44 -9.64 12.82
CA ARG A 197 -17.01 -8.61 13.71
C ARG A 197 -15.98 -7.70 14.36
N ALA A 198 -14.92 -7.34 13.65
CA ALA A 198 -14.03 -6.26 14.07
C ALA A 198 -14.83 -4.97 14.32
N GLU A 199 -14.43 -4.21 15.36
CA GLU A 199 -15.08 -2.95 15.72
C GLU A 199 -14.75 -1.86 14.68
N ILE A 200 -15.70 -1.56 13.80
CA ILE A 200 -15.51 -0.65 12.66
C ILE A 200 -15.22 0.80 13.08
N GLU A 201 -15.82 1.23 14.21
CA GLU A 201 -15.68 2.57 14.77
C GLU A 201 -14.60 2.68 15.86
N ALA A 202 -13.77 1.64 16.03
CA ALA A 202 -12.61 1.73 16.91
C ALA A 202 -11.75 2.92 16.50
N LYS A 203 -11.18 3.64 17.48
CA LYS A 203 -10.32 4.80 17.26
C LYS A 203 -8.90 4.53 17.74
N ASP A 204 -7.92 4.92 16.94
CA ASP A 204 -6.53 4.86 17.38
C ASP A 204 -6.29 5.86 18.51
N THR A 205 -5.43 5.53 19.47
CA THR A 205 -5.21 6.39 20.64
C THR A 205 -4.26 7.56 20.38
N GLY A 206 -3.63 7.65 19.20
CA GLY A 206 -2.71 8.72 18.83
C GLY A 206 -3.44 9.94 18.27
N TYR A 207 -4.31 9.71 17.29
CA TYR A 207 -5.03 10.75 16.56
C TYR A 207 -6.55 10.64 16.65
N GLY A 208 -7.08 9.56 17.25
CA GLY A 208 -8.51 9.33 17.35
C GLY A 208 -9.16 8.99 16.02
N ARG A 209 -8.44 8.36 15.09
CA ARG A 209 -8.91 8.01 13.75
C ARG A 209 -9.46 6.60 13.69
N THR A 210 -10.51 6.44 12.89
CA THR A 210 -11.12 5.15 12.55
C THR A 210 -10.40 4.51 11.35
N ALA A 211 -10.75 3.26 11.04
CA ALA A 211 -10.26 2.58 9.85
C ALA A 211 -10.57 3.36 8.55
N LEU A 212 -11.75 3.99 8.47
CA LEU A 212 -12.16 4.80 7.32
C LEU A 212 -11.28 6.04 7.13
N LEU A 213 -10.94 6.74 8.22
CA LEU A 213 -10.03 7.89 8.18
C LEU A 213 -8.63 7.50 7.64
N TRP A 214 -8.09 6.37 8.09
CA TRP A 214 -6.80 5.86 7.60
C TRP A 214 -6.86 5.42 6.14
N ALA A 215 -7.93 4.73 5.71
CA ALA A 215 -8.11 4.35 4.31
C ALA A 215 -8.25 5.57 3.38
N ALA A 216 -8.96 6.61 3.84
CA ALA A 216 -9.18 7.82 3.08
C ALA A 216 -7.92 8.67 2.93
N GLU A 217 -7.13 8.84 4.00
CA GLU A 217 -5.82 9.52 3.96
C GLU A 217 -4.82 8.77 3.05
N SER A 218 -4.88 7.44 3.01
CA SER A 218 -4.01 6.62 2.13
C SER A 218 -4.53 6.45 0.70
N GLY A 219 -5.73 6.95 0.37
CA GLY A 219 -6.26 6.86 -1.00
C GLY A 219 -6.76 5.48 -1.42
N HIS A 220 -7.12 4.62 -0.47
CA HIS A 220 -7.51 3.23 -0.75
C HIS A 220 -9.01 3.10 -1.02
N GLU A 221 -9.45 3.54 -2.20
CA GLU A 221 -10.85 3.52 -2.68
C GLU A 221 -11.58 2.19 -2.40
N ALA A 222 -10.97 1.06 -2.78
CA ALA A 222 -11.60 -0.25 -2.62
C ALA A 222 -11.84 -0.63 -1.14
N VAL A 223 -11.04 -0.10 -0.21
CA VAL A 223 -11.24 -0.25 1.24
C VAL A 223 -12.27 0.74 1.76
N VAL A 224 -12.21 2.01 1.31
CA VAL A 224 -13.18 3.05 1.66
C VAL A 224 -14.60 2.59 1.32
N GLY A 225 -14.81 2.07 0.10
CA GLY A 225 -16.08 1.51 -0.32
C GLY A 225 -16.57 0.39 0.58
N LEU A 226 -15.71 -0.59 0.86
CA LEU A 226 -16.06 -1.72 1.72
C LEU A 226 -16.43 -1.28 3.15
N LEU A 227 -15.70 -0.32 3.74
CA LEU A 227 -15.99 0.18 5.08
C LEU A 227 -17.34 0.91 5.11
N LEU A 228 -17.63 1.75 4.11
CA LEU A 228 -18.91 2.46 4.00
C LEU A 228 -20.08 1.50 3.77
N GLU A 229 -19.91 0.48 2.92
CA GLU A 229 -20.88 -0.60 2.72
C GLU A 229 -21.21 -1.37 4.01
N GLN A 230 -20.22 -1.49 4.92
CA GLN A 230 -20.38 -2.12 6.23
C GLN A 230 -20.84 -1.14 7.32
N GLY A 231 -21.21 0.08 6.95
CA GLY A 231 -21.82 1.06 7.86
C GLY A 231 -20.84 1.89 8.67
N ALA A 232 -19.60 2.08 8.19
CA ALA A 232 -18.69 3.05 8.79
C ALA A 232 -19.27 4.47 8.74
N ASP A 233 -19.06 5.26 9.80
CA ASP A 233 -19.51 6.65 9.86
C ASP A 233 -18.72 7.53 8.88
N VAL A 234 -19.37 7.96 7.80
CA VAL A 234 -18.79 8.83 6.76
C VAL A 234 -18.33 10.17 7.31
N GLU A 235 -18.91 10.62 8.43
CA GLU A 235 -18.59 11.89 9.11
C GLU A 235 -17.67 11.70 10.33
N ALA A 236 -17.07 10.52 10.50
CA ALA A 236 -16.19 10.23 11.62
C ALA A 236 -15.07 11.28 11.74
N LYS A 237 -14.96 11.93 12.91
CA LYS A 237 -13.92 12.94 13.16
C LYS A 237 -12.75 12.40 13.97
N ASP A 238 -11.55 12.75 13.52
CA ASP A 238 -10.33 12.59 14.32
C ASP A 238 -10.34 13.53 15.53
N THR A 239 -9.61 13.18 16.60
CA THR A 239 -9.59 13.98 17.83
C THR A 239 -8.58 15.12 17.79
N SER A 240 -7.62 15.06 16.88
CA SER A 240 -6.51 16.04 16.83
C SER A 240 -6.94 17.37 16.24
N TYR A 241 -7.68 17.30 15.13
CA TYR A 241 -8.08 18.46 14.35
C TYR A 241 -9.53 18.38 13.90
N GLY A 242 -10.31 17.36 14.30
CA GLY A 242 -11.71 17.25 13.91
C GLY A 242 -11.90 17.00 12.42
N ARG A 243 -10.90 16.40 11.73
CA ARG A 243 -11.01 16.15 10.29
C ARG A 243 -11.84 14.91 10.01
N THR A 244 -12.69 15.01 8.99
CA THR A 244 -13.49 13.91 8.42
C THR A 244 -12.68 13.14 7.37
N PRO A 245 -13.14 11.95 6.92
CA PRO A 245 -12.54 11.24 5.79
C PRO A 245 -12.43 12.11 4.54
N LEU A 246 -13.45 12.92 4.24
CA LEU A 246 -13.46 13.81 3.08
C LEU A 246 -12.37 14.87 3.16
N LEU A 247 -12.19 15.48 4.34
CA LEU A 247 -11.11 16.45 4.58
C LEU A 247 -9.72 15.83 4.37
N ARG A 248 -9.51 14.59 4.82
CA ARG A 248 -8.24 13.86 4.65
C ARG A 248 -7.97 13.54 3.18
N ALA A 249 -8.94 12.93 2.51
CA ALA A 249 -8.81 12.57 1.09
C ALA A 249 -8.62 13.81 0.20
N ALA A 250 -9.26 14.94 0.55
CA ALA A 250 -9.12 16.19 -0.18
C ALA A 250 -7.75 16.86 0.03
N GLU A 251 -7.23 16.85 1.26
CA GLU A 251 -5.90 17.39 1.59
C GLU A 251 -4.76 16.65 0.90
N ASP A 252 -4.91 15.33 0.69
CA ASP A 252 -3.89 14.45 0.10
C ASP A 252 -4.14 14.15 -1.41
N GLY A 253 -5.24 14.65 -1.98
CA GLY A 253 -5.47 14.64 -3.42
C GLY A 253 -6.08 13.37 -4.00
N HIS A 254 -6.71 12.53 -3.17
CA HIS A 254 -7.26 11.24 -3.58
C HIS A 254 -8.63 11.38 -4.26
N GLU A 255 -8.64 11.80 -5.52
CA GLU A 255 -9.86 12.11 -6.29
C GLU A 255 -10.93 11.00 -6.22
N ALA A 256 -10.54 9.74 -6.43
CA ALA A 256 -11.48 8.62 -6.44
C ALA A 256 -12.15 8.41 -5.07
N VAL A 257 -11.37 8.54 -3.98
CA VAL A 257 -11.89 8.49 -2.61
C VAL A 257 -12.81 9.68 -2.33
N VAL A 258 -12.44 10.89 -2.73
CA VAL A 258 -13.26 12.09 -2.57
C VAL A 258 -14.62 11.89 -3.26
N ARG A 259 -14.61 11.40 -4.50
CA ARG A 259 -15.83 11.11 -5.27
C ARG A 259 -16.72 10.12 -4.52
N GLN A 260 -16.15 9.00 -4.10
CA GLN A 260 -16.86 7.96 -3.39
C GLN A 260 -17.46 8.44 -2.05
N LEU A 261 -16.73 9.23 -1.28
CA LEU A 261 -17.22 9.79 -0.02
C LEU A 261 -18.42 10.74 -0.24
N LEU A 262 -18.36 11.60 -1.26
CA LEU A 262 -19.45 12.50 -1.63
C LEU A 262 -20.69 11.72 -2.10
N GLU A 263 -20.49 10.65 -2.89
CA GLU A 263 -21.57 9.74 -3.31
C GLU A 263 -22.24 9.03 -2.12
N GLN A 264 -21.49 8.78 -1.03
CA GLN A 264 -22.00 8.22 0.22
C GLN A 264 -22.52 9.30 1.20
N GLY A 265 -22.68 10.54 0.74
CA GLY A 265 -23.33 11.61 1.50
C GLY A 265 -22.42 12.36 2.47
N ALA A 266 -21.10 12.34 2.27
CA ALA A 266 -20.19 13.19 3.03
C ALA A 266 -20.54 14.68 2.85
N ASP A 267 -20.46 15.46 3.93
CA ASP A 267 -20.71 16.89 3.92
C ASP A 267 -19.57 17.63 3.19
N VAL A 268 -19.87 18.16 2.00
CA VAL A 268 -18.94 18.95 1.18
C VAL A 268 -18.43 20.20 1.92
N GLU A 269 -19.18 20.70 2.90
CA GLU A 269 -18.85 21.87 3.72
C GLU A 269 -18.30 21.51 5.11
N ALA A 270 -17.96 20.23 5.34
CA ALA A 270 -17.45 19.77 6.63
C ALA A 270 -16.24 20.62 7.09
N LYS A 271 -16.33 21.16 8.31
CA LYS A 271 -15.26 21.98 8.89
C LYS A 271 -14.43 21.19 9.88
N ASP A 272 -13.11 21.33 9.73
CA ASP A 272 -12.15 20.91 10.75
C ASP A 272 -12.08 21.93 11.92
N GLY A 273 -11.26 21.64 12.92
CA GLY A 273 -11.08 22.46 14.13
C GLY A 273 -10.49 23.84 13.88
N PHE A 274 -10.01 24.13 12.67
CA PHE A 274 -9.60 25.46 12.23
C PHE A 274 -10.65 26.14 11.35
N GLY A 275 -11.80 25.50 11.11
CA GLY A 275 -12.85 26.00 10.23
C GLY A 275 -12.56 25.79 8.75
N ARG A 276 -11.55 24.99 8.38
CA ARG A 276 -11.19 24.75 6.98
C ARG A 276 -12.11 23.66 6.39
N THR A 277 -12.59 23.90 5.18
CA THR A 277 -13.41 22.97 4.38
C THR A 277 -12.54 22.05 3.52
N PRO A 278 -13.09 20.97 2.93
CA PRO A 278 -12.39 20.14 1.94
C PRO A 278 -11.83 20.98 0.80
N LEU A 279 -12.58 21.98 0.32
CA LEU A 279 -12.12 22.87 -0.75
C LEU A 279 -10.90 23.68 -0.33
N SER A 280 -10.90 24.26 0.88
CA SER A 280 -9.74 24.98 1.42
C SER A 280 -8.51 24.08 1.56
N ARG A 281 -8.70 22.83 2.00
CA ARG A 281 -7.61 21.85 2.14
C ARG A 281 -7.02 21.44 0.78
N ALA A 282 -7.86 21.06 -0.18
CA ALA A 282 -7.42 20.72 -1.53
C ALA A 282 -6.76 21.91 -2.24
N ALA A 283 -7.26 23.12 -1.99
CA ALA A 283 -6.70 24.34 -2.55
C ALA A 283 -5.32 24.68 -1.97
N ALA A 284 -5.16 24.55 -0.65
CA ALA A 284 -3.88 24.74 0.03
C ALA A 284 -2.80 23.74 -0.41
N SER A 285 -3.20 22.52 -0.79
CA SER A 285 -2.31 21.44 -1.27
C SER A 285 -2.14 21.39 -2.80
N GLY A 286 -2.89 22.21 -3.55
CA GLY A 286 -2.74 22.30 -5.01
C GLY A 286 -3.41 21.18 -5.80
N HIS A 287 -4.36 20.45 -5.23
CA HIS A 287 -5.00 19.29 -5.87
C HIS A 287 -6.12 19.70 -6.83
N GLU A 288 -5.75 20.11 -8.04
CA GLU A 288 -6.69 20.64 -9.05
C GLU A 288 -7.89 19.74 -9.35
N ALA A 289 -7.68 18.41 -9.44
CA ALA A 289 -8.76 17.49 -9.79
C ALA A 289 -9.79 17.38 -8.67
N VAL A 290 -9.34 17.32 -7.42
CA VAL A 290 -10.20 17.38 -6.23
C VAL A 290 -10.91 18.73 -6.14
N VAL A 291 -10.21 19.84 -6.40
CA VAL A 291 -10.84 21.18 -6.42
C VAL A 291 -11.97 21.24 -7.46
N ARG A 292 -11.74 20.74 -8.68
CA ARG A 292 -12.80 20.68 -9.71
C ARG A 292 -13.99 19.86 -9.23
N LEU A 293 -13.75 18.67 -8.69
CA LEU A 293 -14.79 17.79 -8.18
C LEU A 293 -15.61 18.43 -7.05
N LEU A 294 -14.97 19.11 -6.10
CA LEU A 294 -15.67 19.81 -5.02
C LEU A 294 -16.51 20.99 -5.54
N LEU A 295 -16.00 21.73 -6.55
CA LEU A 295 -16.76 22.81 -7.21
C LEU A 295 -17.92 22.31 -8.09
N GLU A 296 -17.88 21.06 -8.52
CA GLU A 296 -19.00 20.37 -9.17
C GLU A 296 -20.07 19.94 -8.16
N GLN A 297 -19.70 19.76 -6.90
CA GLN A 297 -20.60 19.54 -5.77
C GLN A 297 -20.96 20.83 -5.02
N ASP A 298 -20.90 21.98 -5.72
CA ASP A 298 -21.30 23.30 -5.22
C ASP A 298 -20.59 23.75 -3.92
N ALA A 299 -19.35 23.33 -3.71
CA ALA A 299 -18.55 23.79 -2.57
C ALA A 299 -18.37 25.33 -2.54
N ASP A 300 -18.50 25.94 -1.37
CA ASP A 300 -18.43 27.39 -1.18
C ASP A 300 -16.99 27.92 -1.34
N VAL A 301 -16.76 28.66 -2.43
CA VAL A 301 -15.46 29.29 -2.75
C VAL A 301 -15.10 30.44 -1.81
N GLU A 302 -16.07 31.00 -1.09
CA GLU A 302 -15.89 32.09 -0.14
C GLU A 302 -15.88 31.62 1.33
N ALA A 303 -15.92 30.30 1.57
CA ALA A 303 -15.88 29.74 2.92
C ALA A 303 -14.60 30.16 3.65
N LYS A 304 -14.77 30.89 4.76
CA LYS A 304 -13.65 31.38 5.58
C LYS A 304 -13.31 30.42 6.71
N ASP A 305 -12.02 30.19 6.89
CA ASP A 305 -11.52 29.54 8.09
C ASP A 305 -11.55 30.47 9.31
N THR A 306 -11.44 29.90 10.51
CA THR A 306 -11.51 30.65 11.77
C THR A 306 -10.16 31.19 12.24
N SER A 307 -9.06 30.76 11.64
CA SER A 307 -7.71 31.11 12.07
C SER A 307 -7.24 32.42 11.46
N TYR A 308 -7.58 32.67 10.20
CA TYR A 308 -7.08 33.81 9.43
C TYR A 308 -8.17 34.51 8.59
N ASP A 309 -9.43 34.05 8.65
CA ASP A 309 -10.50 34.47 7.75
C ASP A 309 -10.17 34.20 6.26
N TRP A 310 -9.33 33.19 6.00
CA TRP A 310 -8.87 32.87 4.67
C TRP A 310 -9.89 32.01 3.91
N THR A 311 -10.10 32.37 2.64
CA THR A 311 -10.87 31.60 1.67
C THR A 311 -9.96 30.55 1.00
N PRO A 312 -10.52 29.53 0.32
CA PRO A 312 -9.77 28.62 -0.52
C PRO A 312 -8.80 29.32 -1.49
N LEU A 313 -9.20 30.46 -2.06
CA LEU A 313 -8.34 31.21 -2.98
C LEU A 313 -7.10 31.78 -2.29
N LEU A 314 -7.24 32.29 -1.06
CA LEU A 314 -6.12 32.81 -0.28
C LEU A 314 -5.14 31.70 0.12
N TRP A 315 -5.65 30.52 0.50
CA TRP A 315 -4.81 29.34 0.73
C TRP A 315 -4.04 28.90 -0.51
N ALA A 316 -4.69 28.83 -1.68
CA ALA A 316 -4.02 28.51 -2.93
C ALA A 316 -2.97 29.55 -3.31
N ALA A 317 -3.22 30.83 -3.04
CA ALA A 317 -2.28 31.91 -3.32
C ALA A 317 -1.05 31.85 -2.41
N GLU A 318 -1.24 31.64 -1.11
CA GLU A 318 -0.13 31.50 -0.14
C GLU A 318 0.77 30.30 -0.48
N SER A 319 0.17 29.17 -0.86
CA SER A 319 0.92 27.97 -1.26
C SER A 319 1.47 28.03 -2.70
N GLY A 320 1.20 29.09 -3.47
CA GLY A 320 1.71 29.26 -4.84
C GLY A 320 1.04 28.38 -5.91
N HIS A 321 -0.18 27.91 -5.69
CA HIS A 321 -0.90 27.01 -6.59
C HIS A 321 -1.71 27.77 -7.66
N GLU A 322 -1.01 28.37 -8.62
CA GLU A 322 -1.63 29.22 -9.66
C GLU A 322 -2.78 28.57 -10.43
N ALA A 323 -2.67 27.27 -10.75
CA ALA A 323 -3.71 26.58 -11.50
C ALA A 323 -5.01 26.45 -10.70
N VAL A 324 -4.92 26.16 -9.40
CA VAL A 324 -6.05 26.18 -8.47
C VAL A 324 -6.63 27.59 -8.35
N MET A 325 -5.80 28.62 -8.23
CA MET A 325 -6.28 30.01 -8.17
C MET A 325 -7.13 30.35 -9.40
N ARG A 326 -6.68 29.96 -10.60
CA ARG A 326 -7.45 30.17 -11.85
C ARG A 326 -8.77 29.40 -11.86
N LEU A 327 -8.84 28.23 -11.24
CA LEU A 327 -10.09 27.47 -11.12
C LEU A 327 -11.08 28.18 -10.19
N LEU A 328 -10.63 28.63 -9.03
CA LEU A 328 -11.46 29.29 -8.03
C LEU A 328 -11.99 30.65 -8.53
N GLN A 329 -11.16 31.44 -9.22
CA GLN A 329 -11.56 32.73 -9.81
C GLN A 329 -12.61 32.63 -10.92
N ARG A 330 -12.80 31.46 -11.53
CA ARG A 330 -13.83 31.26 -12.57
C ARG A 330 -15.22 31.01 -11.98
N LYS A 331 -15.30 30.68 -10.69
CA LYS A 331 -16.53 30.29 -9.97
C LYS A 331 -16.95 31.29 -8.88
N SER A 332 -16.12 32.32 -8.61
CA SER A 332 -16.39 33.44 -7.69
C SER A 332 -17.27 34.53 -8.28
#